data_AF-A0A6C0EQF1-F1
#
_entry.id   AF-A0A6C0EQF1-F1
#
_cell.length_a   1.000
_cell.length_b   1.000
_cell.length_c   1.000
_cell.angle_alpha   90.00
_cell.angle_beta   90.00
_cell.angle_gamma   90.00
#
_symmetry.space_group_name_H-M   'P 1'
#
loop_
_entity.id
_entity.type
_entity.pdbx_description
1 polymer ?
#
loop_
_entity_poly.entity_id
_entity_poly.type
_entity_poly.pdbx_seq_one_letter_code
_entity_poly.pdbx_strand_id
1 'polypeptide(L)'
;MSRKDFLTYIKNVDLKNVFNEDNKTIIIGLLTILITVWVILYLIPDLFISLFNTVLGNVILILIALVVGINNYKYGIITSIIFIVLYRFSQLSYLNVLHSINNAKENFQLQENKLQQFIKIQHTINPHIVFDTEKLKEQVTESDLDYFLKNGRWYWSPEVEKLYTEATNTNPYIRTWPQDSINYASKIYNEKAILQIISLQTKEGQFLTSGINIQDNNQDNNQDNNQDNNQDNNTNKLEDLPSGWGDYGYKSGLITKMNDIVKCKIDAYGNNSTLERIHHTGKGVFQNEQTKTTSQISNYTDLQTLIPGFKFINNPCNPCVAVNSNPEYTCPFELDISGNNTNRGVSNVWKYLWGL
;
A
#
# COMPACT_ATOMS: atom_id res chain seq x y z
N MET A 1 40.31 21.79 32.89
CA MET A 1 41.42 21.20 32.11
C MET A 1 41.46 21.89 30.76
N SER A 2 42.52 22.65 30.47
CA SER A 2 42.59 23.48 29.26
C SER A 2 42.76 22.61 28.01
N ARG A 3 42.23 23.04 26.87
CA ARG A 3 42.38 22.34 25.57
C ARG A 3 43.86 22.12 25.21
N LYS A 4 44.76 22.99 25.70
CA LYS A 4 46.22 22.84 25.55
C LYS A 4 46.80 21.75 26.46
N ASP A 5 46.26 21.55 27.65
CA ASP A 5 46.72 20.51 28.58
C ASP A 5 46.34 19.10 28.07
N PHE A 6 45.14 18.96 27.50
CA PHE A 6 44.69 17.70 26.89
C PHE A 6 45.52 17.32 25.66
N LEU A 7 45.85 18.30 24.80
CA LEU A 7 46.70 18.08 23.62
C LEU A 7 48.15 17.75 24.00
N THR A 8 48.67 18.29 25.10
CA THR A 8 50.02 17.97 25.58
C THR A 8 50.09 16.58 26.20
N TYR A 9 49.02 16.13 26.86
CA TYR A 9 48.89 14.77 27.37
C TYR A 9 48.82 13.72 26.25
N ILE A 10 48.06 13.97 25.18
CA ILE A 10 48.00 13.08 24.02
C ILE A 10 49.34 13.04 23.25
N LYS A 11 50.08 14.16 23.21
CA LYS A 11 51.37 14.23 22.49
C LYS A 11 52.50 13.44 23.16
N ASN A 12 52.36 13.09 24.45
CA ASN A 12 53.31 12.25 25.20
C ASN A 12 52.88 10.77 25.28
N VAL A 13 51.77 10.38 24.63
CA VAL A 13 51.49 8.97 24.39
C VAL A 13 52.34 8.54 23.20
N ASP A 14 53.38 7.77 23.48
CA ASP A 14 54.35 7.28 22.51
C ASP A 14 53.72 6.22 21.59
N LEU A 15 52.85 6.67 20.68
CA LEU A 15 52.09 5.83 19.73
C LEU A 15 53.02 5.00 18.83
N LYS A 16 54.28 5.41 18.65
CA LYS A 16 55.28 4.66 17.89
C LYS A 16 55.66 3.34 18.56
N ASN A 17 55.65 3.26 19.89
CA ASN A 17 55.93 2.00 20.60
C ASN A 17 54.71 1.06 20.63
N VAL A 18 53.50 1.61 20.47
CA VAL A 18 52.26 0.81 20.39
C VAL A 18 52.14 0.14 19.01
N PHE A 19 52.53 0.82 17.93
CA PHE A 19 52.52 0.30 16.56
C PHE A 19 53.89 -0.26 16.11
N ASN A 20 54.59 -0.98 16.99
CA ASN A 20 55.80 -1.72 16.59
C ASN A 20 55.41 -2.99 15.80
N GLU A 21 56.27 -3.47 14.90
CA GLU A 21 56.01 -4.64 14.03
C GLU A 21 55.63 -5.88 14.86
N ASP A 22 56.22 -6.05 16.05
CA ASP A 22 55.93 -7.15 16.98
C ASP A 22 54.50 -7.09 17.58
N ASN A 23 53.95 -5.88 17.77
CA ASN A 23 52.63 -5.68 18.37
C ASN A 23 51.50 -5.64 17.33
N LYS A 24 51.85 -5.49 16.05
CA LYS A 24 50.90 -5.39 14.93
C LYS A 24 49.97 -6.60 14.85
N THR A 25 50.51 -7.80 15.03
CA THR A 25 49.74 -9.06 15.03
C THR A 25 48.76 -9.13 16.20
N ILE A 26 49.16 -8.65 17.38
CA ILE A 26 48.31 -8.61 18.58
C ILE A 26 47.17 -7.61 18.39
N ILE A 27 47.45 -6.43 17.84
CA ILE A 27 46.46 -5.39 17.57
C ILE A 27 45.43 -5.88 16.54
N ILE A 28 45.89 -6.47 15.43
CA ILE A 28 45.00 -7.02 14.39
C ILE A 28 44.11 -8.13 14.97
N GLY A 29 44.67 -9.03 15.77
CA GLY A 29 43.91 -10.09 16.44
C GLY A 29 42.82 -9.53 17.36
N LEU A 30 43.16 -8.56 18.20
CA LEU A 30 42.22 -7.95 19.15
C LEU A 30 41.09 -7.20 18.42
N LEU A 31 41.43 -6.49 17.35
CA LEU A 31 40.48 -5.75 16.52
C LEU A 31 39.52 -6.70 15.79
N THR A 32 40.03 -7.84 15.31
CA THR A 32 39.22 -8.88 14.67
C THR A 32 38.23 -9.51 15.67
N ILE A 33 38.67 -9.79 16.90
CA ILE A 33 37.80 -10.28 17.98
C ILE A 33 36.72 -9.25 18.32
N LEU A 34 37.09 -7.97 18.41
CA LEU A 34 36.15 -6.89 18.71
C LEU A 34 35.05 -6.76 17.63
N ILE A 35 35.43 -6.80 16.35
CA ILE A 35 34.48 -6.78 15.23
C ILE A 35 33.57 -8.01 15.27
N THR A 36 34.13 -9.20 15.52
CA THR A 36 33.35 -10.44 15.59
C THR A 36 32.33 -10.39 16.73
N VAL A 37 32.75 -9.93 17.91
CA VAL A 37 31.85 -9.72 19.06
C VAL A 37 30.76 -8.70 18.69
N TRP A 38 31.13 -7.59 18.06
CA TRP A 38 30.17 -6.57 17.64
C TRP A 38 29.12 -7.11 16.64
N VAL A 39 29.54 -7.92 15.67
CA VAL A 39 28.62 -8.56 14.70
C VAL A 39 27.67 -9.53 15.38
N ILE A 40 28.16 -10.35 16.32
CA ILE A 40 27.32 -11.28 17.09
C ILE A 40 26.28 -10.51 17.92
N LEU A 41 26.72 -9.42 18.57
CA LEU A 41 25.84 -8.55 19.36
C LEU A 41 24.76 -7.87 18.51
N TYR A 42 25.09 -7.51 17.26
CA TYR A 42 24.15 -6.89 16.33
C TYR A 42 23.16 -7.88 15.73
N LEU A 43 23.61 -9.09 15.37
CA LEU A 43 22.77 -10.09 14.70
C LEU A 43 21.78 -10.78 15.65
N ILE A 44 22.11 -10.90 16.94
CA ILE A 44 21.25 -11.60 17.90
C ILE A 44 21.17 -10.81 19.23
N PRO A 45 20.48 -9.66 19.23
CA PRO A 45 20.38 -8.80 20.42
C PRO A 45 19.70 -9.52 21.60
N ASP A 46 18.79 -10.45 21.33
CA ASP A 46 18.09 -11.23 22.36
C ASP A 46 19.03 -12.14 23.16
N LEU A 47 20.07 -12.70 22.53
CA LEU A 47 21.07 -13.50 23.24
C LEU A 47 21.90 -12.65 24.19
N PHE A 48 22.25 -11.42 23.79
CA PHE A 48 22.96 -10.48 24.65
C PHE A 48 22.10 -10.04 25.84
N ILE A 49 20.82 -9.69 25.61
CA ILE A 49 19.88 -9.35 26.68
C ILE A 49 19.71 -10.54 27.63
N SER A 50 19.53 -11.76 27.09
CA SER A 50 19.42 -12.99 27.86
C SER A 50 20.66 -13.28 28.72
N LEU A 51 21.86 -13.08 28.17
CA LEU A 51 23.12 -13.36 28.87
C LEU A 51 23.33 -12.51 30.13
N PHE A 52 22.85 -11.26 30.14
CA PHE A 52 23.04 -10.34 31.27
C PHE A 52 21.79 -10.19 32.17
N ASN A 53 20.59 -10.47 31.65
CA ASN A 53 19.34 -10.28 32.41
C ASN A 53 18.73 -11.59 32.93
N THR A 54 19.26 -12.76 32.55
CA THR A 54 18.83 -14.04 33.14
C THR A 54 19.76 -14.50 34.25
N VAL A 55 19.19 -15.22 35.22
CA VAL A 55 19.97 -15.83 36.32
C VAL A 55 21.03 -16.77 35.77
N LEU A 56 20.68 -17.57 34.76
CA LEU A 56 21.60 -18.52 34.12
C LEU A 56 22.78 -17.79 33.44
N GLY A 57 22.49 -16.75 32.66
CA GLY A 57 23.52 -15.95 31.99
C GLY A 57 24.49 -15.31 32.98
N ASN A 58 23.98 -14.74 34.07
CA ASN A 58 24.82 -14.17 35.13
C ASN A 58 25.70 -15.23 35.83
N VAL A 59 25.19 -16.43 36.04
CA VAL A 59 25.98 -17.56 36.57
C VAL A 59 27.12 -17.92 35.60
N ILE A 60 26.85 -17.97 34.30
CA ILE A 60 27.86 -18.26 33.27
C ILE A 60 28.96 -17.18 33.27
N LEU A 61 28.59 -15.90 33.33
CA LEU A 61 29.55 -14.79 33.36
C LEU A 61 30.45 -14.83 34.59
N ILE A 62 29.90 -15.14 35.76
CA ILE A 62 30.66 -15.30 37.00
C ILE A 62 31.64 -16.47 36.88
N LEU A 63 31.19 -17.62 36.36
CA LEU A 63 32.05 -18.79 36.17
C LEU A 63 33.22 -18.49 35.22
N ILE A 64 32.97 -17.80 34.10
CA ILE A 64 34.01 -17.40 33.16
C ILE A 64 35.04 -16.48 33.85
N ALA A 65 34.59 -15.46 34.59
CA ALA A 65 35.49 -14.56 35.31
C ALA A 65 36.35 -15.31 36.33
N LEU A 66 35.77 -16.30 37.02
CA LEU A 66 36.45 -17.11 38.03
C LEU A 66 37.51 -18.04 37.40
N VAL A 67 37.16 -18.73 36.31
CA VAL A 67 38.11 -19.60 35.57
C VAL A 67 39.29 -18.80 35.03
N VAL A 68 39.04 -17.63 34.44
CA VAL A 68 40.10 -16.74 33.96
C VAL A 68 40.96 -16.23 35.13
N GLY A 69 40.33 -15.90 36.27
CA GLY A 69 41.02 -15.45 37.48
C GLY A 69 41.94 -16.49 38.10
N ILE A 70 41.57 -17.78 38.07
CA ILE A 70 42.42 -18.89 38.55
C ILE A 70 43.69 -19.01 37.70
N ASN A 71 43.59 -18.84 36.38
CA ASN A 71 44.75 -18.92 35.49
C ASN A 71 45.66 -17.69 35.61
N ASN A 72 45.07 -16.49 35.67
CA ASN A 72 45.81 -15.25 35.86
C ASN A 72 44.92 -14.16 36.47
N TYR A 73 45.22 -13.80 37.72
CA TYR A 73 44.42 -12.84 38.48
C TYR A 73 44.30 -11.45 37.80
N LYS A 74 45.33 -11.00 37.06
CA LYS A 74 45.28 -9.70 36.36
C LYS A 74 44.24 -9.71 35.24
N TYR A 75 44.18 -10.79 34.47
CA TYR A 75 43.19 -10.93 33.39
C TYR A 75 41.78 -11.15 33.94
N GLY A 76 41.62 -11.85 35.08
CA GLY A 76 40.32 -12.02 35.74
C GLY A 76 39.69 -10.70 36.24
N ILE A 77 40.51 -9.76 36.73
CA ILE A 77 40.04 -8.42 37.12
C ILE A 77 39.56 -7.64 35.89
N ILE A 78 40.34 -7.67 34.80
CA ILE A 78 40.00 -6.96 33.55
C ILE A 78 38.69 -7.50 32.96
N THR A 79 38.51 -8.81 32.88
CA THR A 79 37.28 -9.42 32.36
C THR A 79 36.06 -9.09 33.23
N SER A 80 36.22 -9.07 34.55
CA SER A 80 35.15 -8.69 35.48
C SER A 80 34.68 -7.24 35.27
N ILE A 81 35.62 -6.31 35.08
CA ILE A 81 35.30 -4.90 34.78
C ILE A 81 34.53 -4.79 33.45
N ILE A 82 34.96 -5.52 32.42
CA ILE A 82 34.28 -5.54 31.12
C ILE A 82 32.83 -6.04 31.27
N PHE A 83 32.59 -7.11 32.02
CA PHE A 83 31.24 -7.61 32.27
C PHE A 83 30.36 -6.60 33.02
N ILE A 84 30.90 -5.86 33.98
CA ILE A 84 30.15 -4.80 34.69
C ILE A 84 29.73 -3.68 33.71
N VAL A 85 30.64 -3.27 32.82
CA VAL A 85 30.34 -2.25 31.80
C VAL A 85 29.26 -2.76 30.84
N LEU A 86 29.40 -3.99 30.32
CA LEU A 86 28.42 -4.60 29.42
C LEU A 86 27.06 -4.80 30.09
N TYR A 87 27.03 -5.17 31.37
CA TYR A 87 25.80 -5.28 32.17
C TYR A 87 25.06 -3.95 32.25
N ARG A 88 25.78 -2.84 32.50
CA ARG A 88 25.19 -1.50 32.51
C ARG A 88 24.59 -1.10 31.16
N PHE A 89 25.27 -1.43 30.06
CA PHE A 89 24.73 -1.21 28.72
C PHE A 89 23.49 -2.07 28.43
N SER A 90 23.51 -3.35 28.80
CA SER A 90 22.36 -4.26 28.63
C SER A 90 21.11 -3.77 29.36
N GLN A 91 21.27 -3.25 30.59
CA GLN A 91 20.17 -2.67 31.37
C GLN A 91 19.53 -1.46 30.69
N LEU A 92 20.34 -0.57 30.09
CA LEU A 92 19.83 0.59 29.36
C LEU A 92 19.05 0.18 28.10
N SER A 93 19.56 -0.81 27.37
CA SER A 93 18.89 -1.38 26.19
C SER A 93 17.56 -2.04 26.55
N TYR A 94 17.51 -2.80 27.64
CA TYR A 94 16.28 -3.45 28.12
C TYR A 94 15.19 -2.44 28.52
N LEU A 95 15.56 -1.35 29.20
CA LEU A 95 14.63 -0.30 29.60
C LEU A 95 13.96 0.36 28.37
N ASN A 96 14.73 0.65 27.33
CA ASN A 96 14.21 1.25 26.10
C ASN A 96 13.25 0.31 25.35
N VAL A 97 13.56 -0.99 25.32
CA VAL A 97 12.68 -2.01 24.72
C VAL A 97 11.38 -2.13 25.52
N LEU A 98 11.44 -2.16 26.86
CA LEU A 98 10.26 -2.24 27.72
C LEU A 98 9.34 -1.02 27.56
N HIS A 99 9.91 0.19 27.46
CA HIS A 99 9.15 1.42 27.22
C HIS A 99 8.44 1.39 25.85
N SER A 100 9.11 0.88 24.81
CA SER A 100 8.50 0.69 23.49
C SER A 100 7.30 -0.28 23.52
N ILE A 101 7.46 -1.41 24.22
CA ILE A 101 6.40 -2.43 24.37
C ILE A 101 5.19 -1.87 25.13
N ASN A 102 5.42 -1.14 26.22
CA ASN A 102 4.33 -0.57 27.01
C ASN A 102 3.55 0.50 26.23
N ASN A 103 4.23 1.40 25.53
CA ASN A 103 3.58 2.41 24.70
C ASN A 103 2.77 1.78 23.55
N ALA A 104 3.29 0.72 22.92
CA ALA A 104 2.56 -0.01 21.90
C ALA A 104 1.27 -0.66 22.45
N LYS A 105 1.34 -1.21 23.68
CA LYS A 105 0.19 -1.86 24.33
C LYS A 105 -0.88 -0.84 24.75
N GLU A 106 -0.48 0.30 25.31
CA GLU A 106 -1.43 1.36 25.70
C GLU A 106 -2.14 1.94 24.47
N ASN A 107 -1.41 2.22 23.39
CA ASN A 107 -2.00 2.72 22.14
C ASN A 107 -2.98 1.71 21.54
N PHE A 108 -2.64 0.41 21.55
CA PHE A 108 -3.53 -0.64 21.04
C PHE A 108 -4.83 -0.74 21.86
N GLN A 109 -4.74 -0.69 23.20
CA GLN A 109 -5.93 -0.73 24.06
C GLN A 109 -6.82 0.51 23.92
N LEU A 110 -6.21 1.69 23.77
CA LEU A 110 -6.94 2.94 23.58
C LEU A 110 -7.71 2.93 22.25
N GLN A 111 -7.08 2.48 21.17
CA GLN A 111 -7.70 2.39 19.85
C GLN A 111 -8.87 1.40 19.84
N GLU A 112 -8.73 0.24 20.49
CA GLU A 112 -9.81 -0.75 20.56
C GLU A 112 -11.03 -0.21 21.32
N ASN A 113 -10.84 0.51 22.43
CA ASN A 113 -11.95 1.14 23.16
C ASN A 113 -12.68 2.18 22.30
N LYS A 114 -11.95 3.06 21.62
CA LYS A 114 -12.52 4.07 20.73
C LYS A 114 -13.33 3.42 19.59
N LEU A 115 -12.84 2.31 19.05
CA LEU A 115 -13.54 1.57 18.01
C LEU A 115 -14.86 0.96 18.51
N GLN A 116 -14.88 0.41 19.71
CA GLN A 116 -16.12 -0.09 20.33
C GLN A 116 -17.13 1.05 20.54
N GLN A 117 -16.68 2.23 20.93
CA GLN A 117 -17.55 3.41 21.03
C GLN A 117 -18.10 3.83 19.67
N PHE A 118 -17.26 3.83 18.63
CA PHE A 118 -17.69 4.09 17.26
C PHE A 118 -18.79 3.13 16.82
N ILE A 119 -18.60 1.82 17.00
CA ILE A 119 -19.60 0.79 16.64
C ILE A 119 -20.91 1.00 17.41
N LYS A 120 -20.85 1.35 18.70
CA LYS A 120 -22.04 1.65 19.50
C LYS A 120 -22.82 2.85 18.96
N ILE A 121 -22.12 3.92 18.57
CA ILE A 121 -22.76 5.08 17.93
C ILE A 121 -23.38 4.65 16.59
N GLN A 122 -22.66 3.91 15.76
CA GLN A 122 -23.14 3.43 14.47
C GLN A 122 -24.38 2.54 14.59
N HIS A 123 -24.45 1.65 15.58
CA HIS A 123 -25.67 0.89 15.85
C HIS A 123 -26.88 1.76 16.22
N THR A 124 -26.64 2.99 16.70
CA THR A 124 -27.70 3.94 17.04
C THR A 124 -28.12 4.76 15.82
N ILE A 125 -27.17 5.29 15.05
CA ILE A 125 -27.45 6.21 13.94
C ILE A 125 -27.66 5.52 12.59
N ASN A 126 -27.06 4.34 12.40
CA ASN A 126 -27.05 3.53 11.17
C ASN A 126 -27.26 2.03 11.51
N PRO A 127 -28.37 1.64 12.15
CA PRO A 127 -28.58 0.27 12.68
C PRO A 127 -28.56 -0.84 11.61
N HIS A 128 -28.71 -0.49 10.34
CA HIS A 128 -28.73 -1.42 9.21
C HIS A 128 -27.37 -1.59 8.53
N ILE A 129 -26.34 -0.90 9.01
CA ILE A 129 -25.00 -0.92 8.43
C ILE A 129 -24.07 -1.70 9.34
N VAL A 130 -23.39 -2.70 8.78
CA VAL A 130 -22.34 -3.46 9.46
C VAL A 130 -21.00 -2.95 8.97
N PHE A 131 -20.14 -2.54 9.91
CA PHE A 131 -18.81 -2.03 9.61
C PHE A 131 -17.77 -3.12 9.77
N ASP A 132 -16.91 -3.27 8.76
CA ASP A 132 -15.70 -4.08 8.88
C ASP A 132 -14.67 -3.28 9.70
N THR A 133 -14.50 -3.70 10.96
CA THR A 133 -13.61 -3.05 11.92
C THR A 133 -12.14 -3.19 11.56
N GLU A 134 -11.75 -4.29 10.93
CA GLU A 134 -10.36 -4.53 10.55
C GLU A 134 -10.00 -3.65 9.36
N LYS A 135 -10.89 -3.54 8.37
CA LYS A 135 -10.71 -2.57 7.28
C LYS A 135 -10.76 -1.13 7.73
N LEU A 136 -11.59 -0.80 8.71
CA LEU A 136 -11.62 0.55 9.25
C LEU A 136 -10.28 0.92 9.91
N LYS A 137 -9.67 0.01 10.69
CA LYS A 137 -8.35 0.22 11.32
C LYS A 137 -7.24 0.50 10.29
N GLU A 138 -7.29 -0.11 9.12
CA GLU A 138 -6.34 0.15 8.03
C GLU A 138 -6.51 1.54 7.40
N GLN A 139 -7.74 2.07 7.43
CA GLN A 139 -8.09 3.29 6.73
C GLN A 139 -7.98 4.56 7.58
N VAL A 140 -8.28 4.49 8.88
CA VAL A 140 -8.43 5.67 9.73
C VAL A 140 -7.33 5.79 10.78
N THR A 141 -6.91 7.01 11.03
CA THR A 141 -6.01 7.33 12.13
C THR A 141 -6.78 7.47 13.45
N GLU A 142 -6.06 7.47 14.58
CA GLU A 142 -6.68 7.72 15.88
C GLU A 142 -7.36 9.10 15.95
N SER A 143 -6.77 10.12 15.32
CA SER A 143 -7.36 11.46 15.25
C SER A 143 -8.66 11.51 14.45
N ASP A 144 -8.79 10.70 13.40
CA ASP A 144 -10.02 10.61 12.61
C ASP A 144 -11.15 10.02 13.45
N LEU A 145 -10.82 9.00 14.24
CA LEU A 145 -11.77 8.35 15.14
C LEU A 145 -12.20 9.31 16.26
N ASP A 146 -11.26 10.06 16.84
CA ASP A 146 -11.59 11.10 17.84
C ASP A 146 -12.50 12.19 17.27
N TYR A 147 -12.24 12.62 16.04
CA TYR A 147 -13.12 13.55 15.35
C TYR A 147 -14.52 12.96 15.19
N PHE A 148 -14.62 11.71 14.76
CA PHE A 148 -15.91 11.03 14.62
C PHE A 148 -16.66 10.95 15.95
N LEU A 149 -16.01 10.47 17.00
CA LEU A 149 -16.63 10.32 18.33
C LEU A 149 -17.13 11.66 18.88
N LYS A 150 -16.43 12.76 18.57
CA LYS A 150 -16.82 14.12 18.98
C LYS A 150 -17.97 14.70 18.16
N ASN A 151 -17.96 14.50 16.84
CA ASN A 151 -18.85 15.20 15.91
C ASN A 151 -19.99 14.33 15.36
N GLY A 152 -19.94 13.01 15.57
CA GLY A 152 -20.90 12.03 15.03
C GLY A 152 -20.84 11.82 13.52
N ARG A 153 -19.77 12.30 12.87
CA ARG A 153 -19.50 12.15 11.44
C ARG A 153 -18.00 12.17 11.17
N TRP A 154 -17.59 11.54 10.07
CA TRP A 154 -16.22 11.60 9.58
C TRP A 154 -15.89 12.99 9.09
N TYR A 155 -14.64 13.40 9.30
CA TYR A 155 -14.11 14.59 8.66
C TYR A 155 -13.77 14.28 7.21
N TRP A 156 -14.23 15.13 6.30
CA TRP A 156 -13.78 15.17 4.91
C TRP A 156 -13.11 16.52 4.67
N SER A 157 -12.01 16.52 3.93
CA SER A 157 -11.39 17.75 3.46
C SER A 157 -12.36 18.55 2.55
N PRO A 158 -12.25 19.90 2.53
CA PRO A 158 -13.09 20.72 1.65
C PRO A 158 -12.99 20.31 0.17
N GLU A 159 -11.82 19.84 -0.26
CA GLU A 159 -11.58 19.31 -1.59
C GLU A 159 -12.42 18.06 -1.86
N VAL A 160 -12.50 17.14 -0.90
CA VAL A 160 -13.30 15.91 -1.00
C VAL A 160 -14.80 16.21 -0.97
N GLU A 161 -15.25 17.15 -0.13
CA GLU A 161 -16.65 17.62 -0.13
C GLU A 161 -17.04 18.18 -1.50
N LYS A 162 -16.14 18.93 -2.15
CA LYS A 162 -16.34 19.45 -3.50
C LYS A 162 -16.41 18.32 -4.54
N LEU A 163 -15.48 17.36 -4.51
CA LEU A 163 -15.48 16.21 -5.43
C LEU A 163 -16.76 15.38 -5.30
N TYR A 164 -17.23 15.14 -4.07
CA TYR A 164 -18.48 14.44 -3.83
C TYR A 164 -19.69 15.24 -4.31
N THR A 165 -19.70 16.56 -4.12
CA THR A 165 -20.75 17.45 -4.65
C THR A 165 -20.81 17.41 -6.17
N GLU A 166 -19.67 17.43 -6.86
CA GLU A 166 -19.61 17.30 -8.32
C GLU A 166 -20.15 15.94 -8.80
N ALA A 167 -19.77 14.85 -8.11
CA ALA A 167 -20.25 13.50 -8.44
C ALA A 167 -21.76 13.35 -8.21
N THR A 168 -22.30 13.93 -7.15
CA THR A 168 -23.74 13.86 -6.84
C THR A 168 -24.58 14.72 -7.78
N ASN A 169 -24.12 15.92 -8.13
CA ASN A 169 -24.82 16.81 -9.07
C ASN A 169 -24.86 16.28 -10.51
N THR A 170 -23.87 15.48 -10.90
CA THR A 170 -23.82 14.86 -12.24
C THR A 170 -24.61 13.55 -12.32
N ASN A 171 -25.02 12.98 -11.18
CA ASN A 171 -25.75 11.72 -11.13
C ASN A 171 -27.28 11.95 -11.23
N PRO A 172 -27.95 11.53 -12.32
CA PRO A 172 -29.39 11.78 -12.53
C PRO A 172 -30.31 11.05 -11.53
N TYR A 173 -29.80 10.06 -10.79
CA TYR A 173 -30.57 9.33 -9.79
C TYR A 173 -30.56 10.00 -8.41
N ILE A 174 -29.66 10.96 -8.18
CA ILE A 174 -29.56 11.68 -6.91
C ILE A 174 -30.35 12.97 -7.02
N ARG A 175 -31.34 13.14 -6.14
CA ARG A 175 -32.26 14.30 -6.13
C ARG A 175 -32.21 15.10 -4.82
N THR A 176 -31.27 14.77 -3.94
CA THR A 176 -31.08 15.43 -2.65
C THR A 176 -30.17 16.65 -2.78
N TRP A 177 -30.31 17.59 -1.86
CA TRP A 177 -29.44 18.77 -1.84
C TRP A 177 -27.99 18.35 -1.49
N PRO A 178 -26.95 18.90 -2.13
CA PRO A 178 -25.57 18.40 -1.97
C PRO A 178 -25.08 18.36 -0.53
N GLN A 179 -25.39 19.39 0.27
CA GLN A 179 -24.96 19.43 1.66
C GLN A 179 -25.63 18.35 2.51
N ASP A 180 -26.90 18.03 2.24
CA ASP A 180 -27.59 16.95 2.94
C ASP A 180 -26.99 15.60 2.57
N SER A 181 -26.62 15.42 1.30
CA SER A 181 -25.90 14.24 0.82
C SER A 181 -24.54 14.09 1.54
N ILE A 182 -23.76 15.17 1.67
CA ILE A 182 -22.48 15.16 2.42
C ILE A 182 -22.74 14.82 3.90
N ASN A 183 -23.69 15.49 4.54
CA ASN A 183 -24.00 15.29 5.95
C ASN A 183 -24.48 13.85 6.24
N TYR A 184 -25.18 13.23 5.31
CA TYR A 184 -25.61 11.85 5.42
C TYR A 184 -24.44 10.89 5.17
N ALA A 185 -23.74 11.03 4.04
CA ALA A 185 -22.68 10.13 3.63
C ALA A 185 -21.47 10.16 4.58
N SER A 186 -21.10 11.33 5.13
CA SER A 186 -20.03 11.46 6.12
C SER A 186 -20.33 10.78 7.46
N LYS A 187 -21.58 10.41 7.77
CA LYS A 187 -21.87 9.57 8.94
C LYS A 187 -21.48 8.11 8.74
N ILE A 188 -21.32 7.70 7.49
CA ILE A 188 -21.12 6.30 7.09
C ILE A 188 -19.68 6.13 6.58
N TYR A 189 -19.27 6.93 5.60
CA TYR A 189 -18.02 6.76 4.88
C TYR A 189 -16.96 7.74 5.38
N ASN A 190 -15.78 7.20 5.74
CA ASN A 190 -14.59 8.02 5.93
C ASN A 190 -14.08 8.58 4.59
N GLU A 191 -13.12 9.50 4.63
CA GLU A 191 -12.58 10.17 3.44
C GLU A 191 -12.04 9.18 2.39
N LYS A 192 -11.27 8.17 2.80
CA LYS A 192 -10.70 7.17 1.88
C LYS A 192 -11.81 6.35 1.22
N ALA A 193 -12.80 5.92 1.99
CA ALA A 193 -13.91 5.12 1.48
C ALA A 193 -14.77 5.91 0.47
N ILE A 194 -15.08 7.18 0.76
CA ILE A 194 -15.90 7.98 -0.16
C ILE A 194 -15.15 8.27 -1.46
N LEU A 195 -13.84 8.58 -1.38
CA LEU A 195 -12.98 8.78 -2.55
C LEU A 195 -12.97 7.55 -3.46
N GLN A 196 -12.88 6.35 -2.89
CA GLN A 196 -12.96 5.11 -3.65
C GLN A 196 -14.33 4.94 -4.33
N ILE A 197 -15.44 5.21 -3.62
CA ILE A 197 -16.78 5.10 -4.20
C ILE A 197 -16.92 6.03 -5.42
N ILE A 198 -16.53 7.30 -5.30
CA ILE A 198 -16.71 8.26 -6.39
C ILE A 198 -15.68 8.06 -7.51
N SER A 199 -14.48 7.53 -7.22
CA SER A 199 -13.48 7.23 -8.26
C SER A 199 -13.89 6.04 -9.13
N LEU A 200 -14.55 5.04 -8.53
CA LEU A 200 -15.07 3.88 -9.26
C LEU A 200 -16.25 4.21 -10.19
N GLN A 201 -16.92 5.34 -9.97
CA GLN A 201 -18.02 5.81 -10.82
C GLN A 201 -17.55 6.55 -12.08
N THR A 202 -16.26 6.90 -12.18
CA THR A 202 -15.71 7.56 -13.38
C THR A 202 -15.31 6.54 -14.44
N LYS A 203 -15.00 7.01 -15.64
CA LYS A 203 -14.53 6.17 -16.76
C LYS A 203 -13.27 5.37 -16.42
N GLU A 204 -12.33 5.96 -15.69
CA GLU A 204 -11.12 5.27 -15.22
C GLU A 204 -11.49 4.16 -14.23
N GLY A 205 -12.37 4.45 -13.27
CA GLY A 205 -12.87 3.45 -12.33
C GLY A 205 -13.65 2.31 -12.98
N GLN A 206 -14.47 2.62 -13.99
CA GLN A 206 -15.21 1.65 -14.79
C GLN A 206 -14.28 0.78 -15.63
N PHE A 207 -13.25 1.34 -16.24
CA PHE A 207 -12.20 0.56 -16.90
C PHE A 207 -11.55 -0.42 -15.91
N LEU A 208 -11.19 0.04 -14.71
CA LEU A 208 -10.53 -0.82 -13.73
C LEU A 208 -11.44 -1.92 -13.18
N THR A 209 -12.73 -1.68 -13.02
CA THR A 209 -13.66 -2.64 -12.40
C THR A 209 -14.37 -3.54 -13.41
N SER A 210 -14.75 -2.99 -14.56
CA SER A 210 -15.58 -3.66 -15.57
C SER A 210 -14.81 -4.01 -16.83
N GLY A 211 -13.63 -3.41 -17.03
CA GLY A 211 -12.85 -3.55 -18.24
C GLY A 211 -13.33 -2.68 -19.38
N ILE A 212 -12.67 -2.82 -20.53
CA ILE A 212 -13.02 -2.17 -21.79
C ILE A 212 -13.08 -3.18 -22.93
N ASN A 213 -14.02 -2.97 -23.86
CA ASN A 213 -14.19 -3.83 -25.02
C ASN A 213 -13.34 -3.33 -26.18
N ILE A 214 -12.40 -4.16 -26.61
CA ILE A 214 -11.52 -3.90 -27.74
C ILE A 214 -12.15 -4.47 -29.00
N GLN A 215 -12.48 -3.58 -29.93
CA GLN A 215 -12.90 -4.00 -31.26
C GLN A 215 -11.71 -4.60 -32.00
N ASP A 216 -11.80 -5.88 -32.34
CA ASP A 216 -10.80 -6.51 -33.19
C ASP A 216 -11.00 -6.02 -34.63
N ASN A 217 -10.19 -5.05 -35.04
CA ASN A 217 -10.19 -4.47 -36.39
C ASN A 217 -9.93 -5.52 -37.50
N ASN A 218 -9.62 -6.77 -37.15
CA ASN A 218 -9.31 -7.85 -38.09
C ASN A 218 -10.52 -8.69 -38.53
N GLN A 219 -11.71 -8.52 -37.93
CA GLN A 219 -12.89 -9.33 -38.31
C GLN A 219 -13.86 -8.66 -39.30
N ASP A 220 -13.70 -7.37 -39.61
CA ASP A 220 -14.61 -6.65 -40.52
C ASP A 220 -14.29 -6.87 -42.03
N ASN A 221 -13.39 -7.79 -42.38
CA ASN A 221 -13.06 -8.09 -43.78
C ASN A 221 -13.86 -9.25 -44.41
N ASN A 222 -14.76 -9.92 -43.68
CA ASN A 222 -15.45 -11.11 -44.19
C ASN A 222 -16.93 -11.26 -43.79
N GLN A 223 -17.68 -10.16 -43.64
CA GLN A 223 -19.14 -10.24 -43.64
C GLN A 223 -19.79 -9.21 -44.58
N ASP A 224 -20.31 -9.78 -45.66
CA ASP A 224 -21.40 -9.31 -46.51
C ASP A 224 -21.25 -7.98 -47.24
N ASN A 225 -20.88 -8.12 -48.51
CA ASN A 225 -21.16 -7.18 -49.59
C ASN A 225 -22.69 -6.95 -49.71
N ASN A 226 -23.26 -6.13 -48.84
CA ASN A 226 -24.50 -5.42 -49.13
C ASN A 226 -24.21 -3.92 -49.07
N GLN A 227 -24.11 -3.35 -50.26
CA GLN A 227 -24.00 -1.92 -50.50
C GLN A 227 -25.22 -1.20 -49.94
N ASP A 228 -25.07 -0.54 -48.79
CA ASP A 228 -25.79 0.70 -48.52
C ASP A 228 -24.75 1.82 -48.42
N ASN A 229 -24.57 2.51 -49.54
CA ASN A 229 -23.72 3.69 -49.66
C ASN A 229 -24.40 4.85 -48.93
N ASN A 230 -24.14 5.01 -47.64
CA ASN A 230 -24.18 6.31 -46.98
C ASN A 230 -22.90 6.48 -46.16
N GLN A 231 -22.01 7.26 -46.77
CA GLN A 231 -20.64 7.47 -46.39
C GLN A 231 -20.55 8.58 -45.34
N ASP A 232 -20.75 8.22 -44.07
CA ASP A 232 -20.22 8.98 -42.95
C ASP A 232 -18.85 8.39 -42.59
N ASN A 233 -17.80 8.90 -43.23
CA ASN A 233 -16.39 8.58 -42.95
C ASN A 233 -15.93 9.18 -41.59
N ASN A 234 -16.63 8.84 -40.51
CA ASN A 234 -16.23 9.17 -39.14
C ASN A 234 -16.48 7.96 -38.24
N THR A 235 -15.90 6.82 -38.59
CA THR A 235 -15.76 5.67 -37.70
C THR A 235 -14.87 6.09 -36.53
N ASN A 236 -15.51 6.59 -35.46
CA ASN A 236 -14.85 6.87 -34.19
C ASN A 236 -14.19 5.58 -33.71
N LYS A 237 -12.85 5.55 -33.78
CA LYS A 237 -11.96 4.47 -33.31
C LYS A 237 -11.95 4.30 -31.78
N LEU A 238 -12.96 4.82 -31.09
CA LEU A 238 -12.98 4.87 -29.63
C LEU A 238 -13.87 3.74 -29.11
N GLU A 239 -13.41 3.07 -28.06
CA GLU A 239 -14.07 1.87 -27.52
C GLU A 239 -15.28 2.23 -26.64
N ASP A 240 -16.20 1.29 -26.48
CA ASP A 240 -17.37 1.41 -25.61
C ASP A 240 -17.10 0.65 -24.28
N LEU A 241 -17.31 1.32 -23.15
CA LEU A 241 -17.33 0.64 -21.85
C LEU A 241 -18.50 -0.35 -21.79
N PRO A 242 -18.33 -1.53 -21.20
CA PRO A 242 -19.46 -2.41 -20.92
C PRO A 242 -20.44 -1.66 -19.99
N SER A 243 -21.59 -1.27 -20.53
CA SER A 243 -22.55 -0.42 -19.83
C SER A 243 -23.23 -1.21 -18.71
N GLY A 244 -22.76 -1.02 -17.47
CA GLY A 244 -23.45 -1.46 -16.25
C GLY A 244 -24.68 -0.62 -15.87
N TRP A 245 -25.07 0.34 -16.71
CA TRP A 245 -26.22 1.22 -16.52
C TRP A 245 -27.39 0.77 -17.39
N GLY A 246 -28.19 -0.17 -16.90
CA GLY A 246 -29.65 -0.26 -17.15
C GLY A 246 -30.22 -0.34 -18.58
N ASP A 247 -29.44 -0.26 -19.65
CA ASP A 247 -29.98 -0.16 -21.03
C ASP A 247 -30.18 -1.52 -21.71
N TYR A 248 -30.03 -2.61 -20.95
CA TYR A 248 -30.30 -3.99 -21.38
C TYR A 248 -31.77 -4.25 -21.80
N GLY A 249 -32.67 -3.30 -21.60
CA GLY A 249 -34.09 -3.48 -21.91
C GLY A 249 -34.48 -3.19 -23.36
N TYR A 250 -33.83 -2.23 -24.04
CA TYR A 250 -34.42 -1.59 -25.23
C TYR A 250 -33.63 -1.75 -26.53
N LYS A 251 -32.35 -2.16 -26.50
CA LYS A 251 -31.53 -2.39 -27.71
C LYS A 251 -30.80 -3.73 -27.74
N SER A 252 -31.26 -4.71 -26.96
CA SER A 252 -30.61 -6.02 -26.86
C SER A 252 -30.99 -6.94 -28.02
N GLY A 253 -30.47 -6.63 -29.21
CA GLY A 253 -30.05 -7.72 -30.08
C GLY A 253 -28.93 -8.49 -29.38
N LEU A 254 -28.86 -9.81 -29.57
CA LEU A 254 -27.69 -10.58 -29.16
C LEU A 254 -26.47 -9.94 -29.83
N ILE A 255 -25.58 -9.30 -29.06
CA ILE A 255 -24.31 -8.82 -29.59
C ILE A 255 -23.55 -10.06 -30.06
N THR A 256 -23.47 -10.24 -31.37
CA THR A 256 -22.74 -11.34 -32.00
C THR A 256 -21.25 -11.05 -32.11
N LYS A 257 -20.85 -9.78 -31.93
CA LYS A 257 -19.46 -9.32 -31.98
C LYS A 257 -18.71 -9.77 -30.71
N MET A 258 -17.78 -10.69 -30.91
CA MET A 258 -16.94 -11.31 -29.88
C MET A 258 -15.71 -10.43 -29.61
N ASN A 259 -15.93 -9.19 -29.15
CA ASN A 259 -14.85 -8.25 -28.89
C ASN A 259 -13.97 -8.74 -27.73
N ASP A 260 -12.69 -8.40 -27.77
CA ASP A 260 -11.78 -8.71 -26.66
C ASP A 260 -12.09 -7.82 -25.47
N ILE A 261 -11.84 -8.33 -24.26
CA ILE A 261 -12.03 -7.54 -23.03
C ILE A 261 -10.69 -7.42 -22.33
N VAL A 262 -10.27 -6.19 -22.02
CA VAL A 262 -9.14 -5.94 -21.13
C VAL A 262 -9.68 -5.42 -19.80
N LYS A 263 -9.35 -6.12 -18.71
CA LYS A 263 -9.83 -5.79 -17.37
C LYS A 263 -8.83 -6.16 -16.28
N CYS A 264 -9.03 -5.62 -15.09
CA CYS A 264 -8.26 -6.02 -13.93
C CYS A 264 -8.78 -7.32 -13.33
N LYS A 265 -7.85 -8.25 -13.07
CA LYS A 265 -8.05 -9.43 -12.25
C LYS A 265 -7.47 -9.16 -10.88
N ILE A 266 -8.31 -9.30 -9.86
CA ILE A 266 -7.92 -9.17 -8.46
C ILE A 266 -7.75 -10.59 -7.89
N ASP A 267 -6.67 -10.83 -7.13
CA ASP A 267 -6.49 -12.11 -6.45
C ASP A 267 -7.55 -12.35 -5.34
N ALA A 268 -7.59 -13.57 -4.80
CA ALA A 268 -8.59 -13.95 -3.79
C ALA A 268 -8.51 -13.11 -2.49
N TYR A 269 -7.38 -12.44 -2.25
CA TYR A 269 -7.14 -11.64 -1.04
C TYR A 269 -7.24 -10.13 -1.30
N GLY A 270 -7.44 -9.72 -2.55
CA GLY A 270 -7.50 -8.32 -2.95
C GLY A 270 -6.15 -7.59 -3.00
N ASN A 271 -5.02 -8.28 -2.86
CA ASN A 271 -3.73 -7.63 -2.63
C ASN A 271 -2.90 -7.49 -3.91
N ASN A 272 -3.05 -8.43 -4.84
CA ASN A 272 -2.37 -8.38 -6.12
C ASN A 272 -3.37 -8.35 -7.27
N SER A 273 -3.53 -7.17 -7.85
CA SER A 273 -4.26 -6.99 -9.09
C SER A 273 -3.32 -7.07 -10.30
N THR A 274 -3.71 -7.81 -11.33
CA THR A 274 -3.03 -7.84 -12.63
C THR A 274 -3.99 -7.54 -13.76
N LEU A 275 -3.48 -7.05 -14.88
CA LEU A 275 -4.31 -6.82 -16.05
C LEU A 275 -4.38 -8.10 -16.89
N GLU A 276 -5.58 -8.47 -17.32
CA GLU A 276 -5.82 -9.62 -18.19
C GLU A 276 -6.58 -9.22 -19.46
N ARG A 277 -6.26 -9.92 -20.55
CA ARG A 277 -7.02 -9.88 -21.80
C ARG A 277 -7.81 -11.17 -21.90
N ILE A 278 -9.11 -11.03 -22.14
CA ILE A 278 -10.01 -12.12 -22.48
C ILE A 278 -10.25 -12.04 -23.98
N HIS A 279 -9.74 -13.03 -24.71
CA HIS A 279 -9.97 -13.19 -26.13
C HIS A 279 -11.09 -14.20 -26.36
N HIS A 280 -12.13 -13.79 -27.09
CA HIS A 280 -13.26 -14.67 -27.38
C HIS A 280 -12.94 -15.52 -28.61
N THR A 281 -12.85 -16.84 -28.43
CA THR A 281 -12.43 -17.77 -29.48
C THR A 281 -13.57 -18.35 -30.30
N GLY A 282 -14.83 -18.05 -29.94
CA GLY A 282 -16.01 -18.48 -30.68
C GLY A 282 -17.14 -18.98 -29.79
N LYS A 283 -17.93 -19.92 -30.33
CA LYS A 283 -19.02 -20.60 -29.62
C LYS A 283 -18.76 -22.11 -29.57
N GLY A 284 -18.98 -22.70 -28.41
CA GLY A 284 -18.88 -24.14 -28.20
C GLY A 284 -19.96 -24.90 -28.95
N VAL A 285 -19.69 -26.19 -29.18
CA VAL A 285 -20.53 -27.09 -30.00
C VAL A 285 -21.88 -27.37 -29.33
N PHE A 286 -21.97 -27.23 -28.00
CA PHE A 286 -23.18 -27.48 -27.23
C PHE A 286 -23.69 -26.17 -26.61
N GLN A 287 -24.99 -25.90 -26.79
CA GLN A 287 -25.72 -24.75 -26.20
C GLN A 287 -25.18 -23.34 -26.53
N ASN A 288 -24.35 -23.17 -27.57
CA ASN A 288 -23.78 -21.88 -27.97
C ASN A 288 -23.00 -21.16 -26.85
N GLU A 289 -22.36 -21.92 -25.95
CA GLU A 289 -21.51 -21.34 -24.90
C GLU A 289 -20.38 -20.51 -25.52
N GLN A 290 -20.08 -19.33 -24.97
CA GLN A 290 -18.95 -18.53 -25.47
C GLN A 290 -17.64 -19.15 -25.01
N THR A 291 -16.77 -19.51 -25.96
CA THR A 291 -15.43 -19.98 -25.64
C THR A 291 -14.47 -18.79 -25.57
N LYS A 292 -13.57 -18.80 -24.58
CA LYS A 292 -12.63 -17.71 -24.35
C LYS A 292 -11.28 -18.23 -23.89
N THR A 293 -10.23 -17.50 -24.22
CA THR A 293 -8.89 -17.66 -23.65
C THR A 293 -8.54 -16.41 -22.85
N THR A 294 -7.84 -16.60 -21.74
CA THR A 294 -7.42 -15.51 -20.85
C THR A 294 -5.91 -15.47 -20.81
N SER A 295 -5.32 -14.32 -21.12
CA SER A 295 -3.88 -14.08 -21.04
C SER A 295 -3.60 -12.90 -20.11
N GLN A 296 -2.58 -13.05 -19.26
CA GLN A 296 -2.12 -11.96 -18.41
C GLN A 296 -1.27 -10.99 -19.24
N ILE A 297 -1.54 -9.69 -19.09
CA ILE A 297 -0.72 -8.63 -19.68
C ILE A 297 0.32 -8.22 -18.63
N SER A 298 1.57 -8.61 -18.85
CA SER A 298 2.71 -8.23 -18.00
C SER A 298 3.50 -7.05 -18.56
N ASN A 299 3.48 -6.86 -19.89
CA ASN A 299 4.12 -5.72 -20.54
C ASN A 299 3.09 -4.61 -20.79
N TYR A 300 3.18 -3.54 -20.02
CA TYR A 300 2.22 -2.43 -20.09
C TYR A 300 2.52 -1.43 -21.21
N THR A 301 3.69 -1.49 -21.87
CA THR A 301 4.02 -0.56 -22.98
C THR A 301 3.02 -0.61 -24.11
N ASP A 302 2.45 -1.79 -24.35
CA ASP A 302 1.61 -2.05 -25.51
C ASP A 302 0.15 -1.64 -25.27
N LEU A 303 -0.20 -1.22 -24.05
CA LEU A 303 -1.56 -0.83 -23.69
C LEU A 303 -2.08 0.38 -24.46
N GLN A 304 -1.22 1.36 -24.75
CA GLN A 304 -1.61 2.53 -25.54
C GLN A 304 -1.96 2.16 -26.99
N THR A 305 -1.34 1.10 -27.52
CA THR A 305 -1.63 0.57 -28.86
C THR A 305 -2.84 -0.34 -28.85
N LEU A 306 -3.01 -1.09 -27.74
CA LEU A 306 -4.07 -2.08 -27.58
C LEU A 306 -5.43 -1.45 -27.30
N ILE A 307 -5.48 -0.39 -26.50
CA ILE A 307 -6.72 0.30 -26.09
C ILE A 307 -6.71 1.71 -26.69
N PRO A 308 -7.48 1.98 -27.77
CA PRO A 308 -7.63 3.32 -28.32
C PRO A 308 -8.13 4.31 -27.28
N GLY A 309 -7.48 5.48 -27.21
CA GLY A 309 -7.80 6.53 -26.24
C GLY A 309 -7.16 6.33 -24.87
N PHE A 310 -6.49 5.21 -24.61
CA PHE A 310 -5.69 5.02 -23.41
C PHE A 310 -4.30 5.63 -23.55
N LYS A 311 -3.87 6.40 -22.56
CA LYS A 311 -2.53 7.01 -22.53
C LYS A 311 -1.98 7.07 -21.11
N PHE A 312 -0.73 6.66 -20.92
CA PHE A 312 -0.04 6.91 -19.65
C PHE A 312 0.36 8.38 -19.55
N ILE A 313 0.17 8.97 -18.37
CA ILE A 313 0.58 10.36 -18.10
C ILE A 313 2.08 10.42 -17.81
N ASN A 314 2.55 9.45 -17.02
CA ASN A 314 3.95 9.31 -16.65
C ASN A 314 4.56 8.13 -17.42
N ASN A 315 5.08 7.13 -16.70
CA ASN A 315 5.67 5.93 -17.28
C ASN A 315 4.66 4.77 -17.30
N PRO A 316 4.81 3.79 -18.23
CA PRO A 316 4.01 2.58 -18.21
C PRO A 316 4.10 1.87 -16.86
N CYS A 317 2.94 1.53 -16.31
CA CYS A 317 2.77 0.94 -14.99
C CYS A 317 1.52 0.06 -14.98
N ASN A 318 1.33 -0.71 -13.91
CA ASN A 318 0.12 -1.51 -13.74
C ASN A 318 -1.05 -0.61 -13.31
N PRO A 319 -2.06 -0.35 -14.14
CA PRO A 319 -3.18 0.51 -13.76
C PRO A 319 -4.08 -0.13 -12.69
N CYS A 320 -4.03 -1.46 -12.53
CA CYS A 320 -4.93 -2.19 -11.63
C CYS A 320 -4.61 -2.00 -10.14
N VAL A 321 -3.43 -1.51 -9.78
CA VAL A 321 -3.04 -1.34 -8.36
C VAL A 321 -3.99 -0.44 -7.56
N ALA A 322 -4.76 0.42 -8.25
CA ALA A 322 -5.78 1.27 -7.65
C ALA A 322 -7.07 0.55 -7.26
N VAL A 323 -7.27 -0.72 -7.63
CA VAL A 323 -8.43 -1.55 -7.21
C VAL A 323 -8.08 -2.61 -6.18
N ASN A 324 -6.84 -2.62 -5.67
CA ASN A 324 -6.47 -3.47 -4.55
C ASN A 324 -7.26 -3.11 -3.28
N SER A 325 -7.30 -4.05 -2.33
CA SER A 325 -7.79 -3.91 -0.96
C SER A 325 -7.19 -2.69 -0.25
N ASN A 326 -5.92 -2.39 -0.54
CA ASN A 326 -5.27 -1.14 -0.20
C ASN A 326 -4.88 -0.43 -1.51
N PRO A 327 -5.72 0.49 -2.01
CA PRO A 327 -5.50 1.14 -3.29
C PRO A 327 -4.19 1.93 -3.32
N GLU A 328 -3.40 1.71 -4.36
CA GLU A 328 -2.23 2.54 -4.65
C GLU A 328 -2.53 3.45 -5.85
N TYR A 329 -2.32 4.75 -5.67
CA TYR A 329 -2.56 5.75 -6.71
C TYR A 329 -1.25 6.15 -7.41
N THR A 330 -0.46 5.15 -7.81
CA THR A 330 0.89 5.32 -8.37
C THR A 330 0.93 5.29 -9.90
N CYS A 331 -0.17 4.91 -10.55
CA CYS A 331 -0.23 4.70 -12.00
C CYS A 331 -1.24 5.64 -12.68
N PRO A 332 -0.86 6.90 -12.97
CA PRO A 332 -1.74 7.85 -13.62
C PRO A 332 -1.86 7.61 -15.13
N PHE A 333 -3.10 7.55 -15.61
CA PHE A 333 -3.44 7.38 -17.01
C PHE A 333 -4.66 8.22 -17.41
N GLU A 334 -4.77 8.49 -18.70
CA GLU A 334 -5.91 9.12 -19.34
C GLU A 334 -6.62 8.08 -20.19
N LEU A 335 -7.95 8.17 -20.25
CA LEU A 335 -8.78 7.28 -21.05
C LEU A 335 -9.87 8.09 -21.75
N ASP A 336 -9.79 8.19 -23.06
CA ASP A 336 -10.81 8.81 -23.91
C ASP A 336 -11.69 7.73 -24.57
N ILE A 337 -13.01 7.87 -24.45
CA ILE A 337 -14.00 6.82 -24.78
C ILE A 337 -15.00 7.35 -25.80
N SER A 338 -15.50 6.46 -26.68
CA SER A 338 -16.47 6.77 -27.72
C SER A 338 -17.76 7.33 -27.12
N GLY A 339 -18.38 8.30 -27.80
CA GLY A 339 -19.69 8.84 -27.39
C GLY A 339 -19.69 9.80 -26.20
N ASN A 340 -18.57 9.99 -25.50
CA ASN A 340 -18.47 10.89 -24.34
C ASN A 340 -17.54 12.09 -24.61
N ASN A 341 -17.93 12.95 -25.56
CA ASN A 341 -17.14 14.13 -25.96
C ASN A 341 -16.99 15.20 -24.87
N THR A 342 -17.78 15.13 -23.79
CA THR A 342 -17.79 16.12 -22.70
C THR A 342 -16.79 15.80 -21.58
N ASN A 343 -16.27 14.57 -21.51
CA ASN A 343 -15.42 14.10 -20.40
C ASN A 343 -14.03 13.63 -20.85
N ARG A 344 -13.42 14.34 -21.81
CA ARG A 344 -12.02 14.09 -22.22
C ARG A 344 -11.05 14.44 -21.09
N GLY A 345 -9.93 13.73 -21.04
CA GLY A 345 -8.94 13.93 -19.98
C GLY A 345 -9.28 13.23 -18.67
N VAL A 346 -8.39 13.37 -17.68
CA VAL A 346 -8.53 12.69 -16.38
C VAL A 346 -9.67 13.30 -15.55
N SER A 347 -10.50 12.43 -14.96
CA SER A 347 -11.57 12.86 -14.04
C SER A 347 -11.03 13.52 -12.77
N ASN A 348 -11.73 14.53 -12.22
CA ASN A 348 -11.23 15.36 -11.12
C ASN A 348 -10.83 14.55 -9.86
N VAL A 349 -11.60 13.53 -9.50
CA VAL A 349 -11.25 12.64 -8.38
C VAL A 349 -9.93 11.91 -8.61
N TRP A 350 -9.67 11.46 -9.84
CA TRP A 350 -8.42 10.77 -10.16
C TRP A 350 -7.24 11.74 -10.23
N LYS A 351 -7.45 13.00 -10.65
CA LYS A 351 -6.42 14.05 -10.50
C LYS A 351 -6.05 14.25 -9.04
N TYR A 352 -7.05 14.33 -8.16
CA TYR A 352 -6.83 14.44 -6.73
C TYR A 352 -6.06 13.24 -6.18
N LEU A 353 -6.48 12.02 -6.50
CA LEU A 353 -5.85 10.78 -6.03
C LEU A 353 -4.42 10.59 -6.56
N TRP A 354 -4.14 11.02 -7.78
CA TRP A 354 -2.82 10.94 -8.40
C TRP A 354 -1.93 12.18 -8.14
N GLY A 355 -2.46 13.22 -7.47
CA GLY A 355 -1.74 14.45 -7.19
C GLY A 355 -1.35 15.26 -8.43
N LEU A 356 -2.25 15.35 -9.42
CA LEU A 356 -2.05 16.03 -10.71
C LEU A 356 -2.53 17.48 -10.74
#